data_AF-A0A1E7FTY7-F1
#
_entry.id   AF-A0A1E7FTY7-F1
#
_cell.length_a   1.000
_cell.length_b   1.000
_cell.length_c   1.000
_cell.angle_alpha   90.00
_cell.angle_beta   90.00
_cell.angle_gamma   90.00
#
_symmetry.space_group_name_H-M   'P 1'
#
loop_
_entity.id
_entity.type
_entity.pdbx_description
1 polymer ?
#
loop_
_entity_poly.entity_id
_entity_poly.type
_entity_poly.pdbx_seq_one_letter_code
_entity_poly.pdbx_strand_id
1 'polypeptide(L)'
;MTSWTKEEDDIVLNAVTNSSDQPFTDWSAFAKVGMLPGRTGRHIRDRWVNHLNPNLWKNRVDTIFTENEDYILWEAQKRVGKKWIQISTIFFHSTRSELQIKNRWYSAAFRSFI
;
A
#
# COMPACT_ATOMS: atom_id res chain seq x y z
N MET A 1 5.23 9.27 20.38
CA MET A 1 4.72 8.13 19.59
C MET A 1 4.70 6.92 20.48
N THR A 2 3.53 6.43 20.88
CA THR A 2 3.40 5.20 21.67
C THR A 2 3.60 3.99 20.75
N SER A 3 4.62 3.18 21.06
CA SER A 3 4.87 1.92 20.36
C SER A 3 3.64 1.01 20.46
N TRP A 4 3.37 0.24 19.42
CA TRP A 4 2.41 -0.87 19.49
C TRP A 4 3.08 -2.06 20.18
N THR A 5 2.36 -2.73 21.06
CA THR A 5 2.84 -3.99 21.66
C THR A 5 2.39 -5.19 20.85
N LYS A 6 3.01 -6.35 21.10
CA LYS A 6 2.63 -7.59 20.45
C LYS A 6 1.21 -8.00 20.81
N GLU A 7 0.81 -7.78 22.06
CA GLU A 7 -0.53 -8.08 22.56
C GLU A 7 -1.58 -7.22 21.85
N GLU A 8 -1.29 -5.93 21.62
CA GLU A 8 -2.17 -5.06 20.84
C GLU A 8 -2.30 -5.55 19.39
N ASP A 9 -1.20 -5.98 18.76
CA ASP A 9 -1.20 -6.52 17.41
C ASP A 9 -2.02 -7.83 17.31
N ASP A 10 -1.85 -8.74 18.28
CA ASP A 10 -2.59 -10.01 18.35
C ASP A 10 -4.11 -9.74 18.50
N ILE A 11 -4.50 -8.73 19.25
CA ILE A 11 -5.91 -8.30 19.38
C ILE A 11 -6.47 -7.82 18.04
N VAL A 12 -5.72 -7.01 17.28
CA VAL A 12 -6.14 -6.54 15.95
C VAL A 12 -6.23 -7.69 14.94
N LEU A 13 -5.24 -8.59 14.94
CA LEU A 13 -5.21 -9.77 14.07
C LEU A 13 -6.42 -10.68 14.33
N ASN A 14 -6.72 -10.96 15.60
CA ASN A 14 -7.87 -11.77 15.98
C ASN A 14 -9.20 -11.12 15.57
N ALA A 15 -9.34 -9.80 15.71
CA ALA A 15 -10.55 -9.10 15.31
C ALA A 15 -10.82 -9.21 13.81
N VAL A 16 -9.79 -9.04 12.98
CA VAL A 16 -9.93 -9.16 11.52
C VAL A 16 -10.16 -10.61 11.08
N THR A 17 -9.47 -11.58 11.71
CA THR A 17 -9.55 -12.99 11.31
C THR A 17 -10.88 -13.64 11.70
N ASN A 18 -11.47 -13.25 12.83
CA ASN A 18 -12.74 -13.81 13.31
C ASN A 18 -13.98 -13.06 12.80
N SER A 19 -13.80 -11.95 12.07
CA SER A 19 -14.90 -11.22 11.47
C SER A 19 -15.44 -11.92 10.23
N SER A 20 -16.77 -12.01 10.12
CA SER A 20 -17.46 -12.42 8.90
C SER A 20 -17.39 -11.37 7.78
N ASP A 21 -17.19 -10.09 8.13
CA ASP A 21 -16.99 -9.00 7.17
C ASP A 21 -15.55 -9.02 6.63
N GLN A 22 -15.41 -9.26 5.32
CA GLN A 22 -14.14 -9.22 4.60
C GLN A 22 -14.29 -8.36 3.33
N PRO A 23 -13.57 -7.23 3.21
CA PRO A 23 -12.55 -6.74 4.15
C PRO A 23 -13.16 -6.16 5.43
N PHE A 24 -12.49 -6.31 6.57
CA PHE A 24 -12.94 -5.72 7.84
C PHE A 24 -13.03 -4.19 7.75
N THR A 25 -14.23 -3.64 7.96
CA THR A 25 -14.46 -2.18 7.88
C THR A 25 -14.80 -1.51 9.21
N ASP A 26 -15.26 -2.25 10.21
CA ASP A 26 -15.84 -1.67 11.44
C ASP A 26 -14.80 -1.37 12.56
N TRP A 27 -13.76 -0.61 12.20
CA TRP A 27 -12.70 -0.20 13.12
C TRP A 27 -13.19 0.68 14.27
N SER A 28 -14.25 1.46 14.03
CA SER A 28 -14.80 2.37 15.03
C SER A 28 -15.60 1.62 16.09
N ALA A 29 -16.40 0.61 15.72
CA ALA A 29 -17.05 -0.23 16.71
C ALA A 29 -16.02 -1.05 17.48
N PHE A 30 -15.02 -1.61 16.80
CA PHE A 30 -13.97 -2.39 17.47
C PHE A 30 -13.22 -1.59 18.54
N ALA A 31 -12.87 -0.32 18.26
CA ALA A 31 -12.25 0.55 19.25
C ALA A 31 -13.12 0.76 20.50
N LYS A 32 -14.46 0.78 20.35
CA LYS A 32 -15.41 0.98 21.47
C LYS A 32 -15.53 -0.23 22.39
N VAL A 33 -15.14 -1.43 21.94
CA VAL A 33 -15.13 -2.64 22.78
C VAL A 33 -14.11 -2.52 23.91
N GLY A 34 -13.15 -1.60 23.81
CA GLY A 34 -12.24 -1.26 24.91
C GLY A 34 -11.06 -2.22 25.09
N MET A 35 -10.86 -3.17 24.17
CA MET A 35 -9.72 -4.10 24.19
C MET A 35 -8.36 -3.42 23.92
N LEU A 36 -8.38 -2.21 23.34
CA LEU A 36 -7.18 -1.42 23.02
C LEU A 36 -7.29 -0.01 23.63
N PRO A 37 -7.07 0.15 24.94
CA PRO A 37 -7.21 1.43 25.63
C PRO A 37 -6.33 2.52 24.99
N GLY A 38 -6.92 3.68 24.69
CA GLY A 38 -6.20 4.80 24.07
C GLY A 38 -5.93 4.65 22.55
N ARG A 39 -6.35 3.54 21.91
CA ARG A 39 -6.31 3.40 20.45
C ARG A 39 -7.67 3.77 19.86
N THR A 40 -7.68 4.72 18.94
CA THR A 40 -8.89 5.08 18.17
C THR A 40 -9.06 4.14 16.98
N GLY A 41 -10.27 4.08 16.42
CA GLY A 41 -10.51 3.29 15.19
C GLY A 41 -9.56 3.66 14.05
N ARG A 42 -9.14 4.94 13.97
CA ARG A 42 -8.10 5.39 13.04
C ARG A 42 -6.74 4.75 13.34
N HIS A 43 -6.28 4.77 14.59
CA HIS A 43 -5.01 4.13 14.98
C HIS A 43 -5.00 2.65 14.63
N ILE A 44 -6.10 1.95 14.91
CA ILE A 44 -6.21 0.51 14.67
C ILE A 44 -6.21 0.21 13.18
N ARG A 45 -7.04 0.92 12.40
CA ARG A 45 -7.04 0.80 10.94
C ARG A 45 -5.64 1.04 10.39
N ASP A 46 -5.01 2.15 10.76
CA ASP A 46 -3.67 2.50 10.29
C ASP A 46 -2.64 1.42 10.65
N ARG A 47 -2.73 0.80 11.83
CA ARG A 47 -1.87 -0.34 12.22
C ARG A 47 -2.10 -1.55 11.32
N TRP A 48 -3.36 -1.91 11.07
CA TRP A 48 -3.70 -3.02 10.19
C TRP A 48 -3.17 -2.80 8.76
N VAL A 49 -3.55 -1.69 8.10
CA VAL A 49 -3.18 -1.47 6.70
C VAL A 49 -1.67 -1.29 6.51
N ASN A 50 -0.94 -0.73 7.48
CA ASN A 50 0.48 -0.40 7.28
C ASN A 50 1.46 -1.42 7.87
N HIS A 51 1.02 -2.31 8.76
CA HIS A 51 1.92 -3.25 9.45
C HIS A 51 1.42 -4.69 9.54
N LEU A 52 0.14 -4.94 9.83
CA LEU A 52 -0.34 -6.29 10.16
C LEU A 52 -0.98 -7.05 8.99
N ASN A 53 -1.53 -6.34 8.00
CA ASN A 53 -2.18 -6.98 6.87
C ASN A 53 -1.15 -7.80 6.06
N PRO A 54 -1.31 -9.13 5.89
CA PRO A 54 -0.36 -9.93 5.11
C PRO A 54 -0.27 -9.49 3.64
N ASN A 55 -1.35 -8.91 3.09
CA ASN A 55 -1.34 -8.35 1.74
C ASN A 55 -0.48 -7.08 1.64
N LEU A 56 -0.05 -6.49 2.75
CA LEU A 56 0.88 -5.37 2.74
C LEU A 56 2.20 -5.73 2.08
N TRP A 57 2.77 -6.91 2.36
CA TRP A 57 4.04 -7.30 1.74
C TRP A 57 3.86 -7.47 0.23
N LYS A 58 2.79 -8.16 -0.18
CA LYS A 58 2.44 -8.30 -1.59
C LYS A 58 2.29 -6.94 -2.26
N ASN A 59 1.54 -6.02 -1.64
CA ASN A 59 1.41 -4.64 -2.13
C ASN A 59 2.75 -3.90 -2.18
N ARG A 60 3.66 -4.09 -1.20
CA ARG A 60 4.99 -3.47 -1.21
C ARG A 60 5.83 -4.00 -2.36
N VAL A 61 5.88 -5.31 -2.57
CA VAL A 61 6.56 -5.92 -3.73
C VAL A 61 5.96 -5.39 -5.04
N ASP A 62 4.63 -5.35 -5.12
CA ASP A 62 3.87 -4.79 -6.24
C ASP A 62 4.02 -3.25 -6.36
N THR A 63 4.78 -2.58 -5.49
CA THR A 63 5.18 -1.16 -5.65
C THR A 63 6.67 -0.95 -5.90
N ILE A 64 7.51 -1.97 -5.72
CA ILE A 64 8.94 -1.88 -6.03
C ILE A 64 9.08 -1.94 -7.54
N PHE A 65 9.66 -0.90 -8.13
CA PHE A 65 10.07 -0.90 -9.53
C PHE A 65 11.48 -1.50 -9.64
N THR A 66 11.64 -2.39 -10.60
CA THR A 66 12.95 -2.91 -11.00
C THR A 66 13.66 -1.93 -11.93
N GLU A 67 14.98 -2.05 -12.07
CA GLU A 67 15.77 -1.22 -13.01
C GLU A 67 15.27 -1.38 -14.46
N ASN A 68 14.85 -2.60 -14.84
CA ASN A 68 14.26 -2.84 -16.16
C ASN A 68 12.94 -2.09 -16.34
N GLU A 69 12.10 -2.05 -15.32
CA GLU A 69 10.88 -1.25 -15.34
C GLU A 69 11.16 0.25 -15.37
N ASP A 70 12.22 0.72 -14.70
CA ASP A 70 12.64 2.11 -14.81
C ASP A 70 13.09 2.46 -16.23
N TYR A 71 13.84 1.56 -16.87
CA TYR A 71 14.22 1.70 -18.27
C TYR A 71 13.00 1.76 -19.20
N ILE A 72 12.04 0.84 -19.02
CA ILE A 72 10.78 0.84 -19.77
C ILE A 72 10.03 2.15 -19.56
N LEU A 73 9.93 2.63 -18.31
CA LEU A 73 9.25 3.88 -17.98
C LEU A 73 9.93 5.08 -18.63
N TRP A 74 11.26 5.14 -18.61
CA TRP A 74 12.05 6.19 -19.25
C TRP A 74 11.84 6.22 -20.77
N GLU A 75 11.95 5.07 -21.44
CA GLU A 75 11.70 4.93 -22.88
C GLU A 75 10.26 5.28 -23.25
N ALA A 76 9.29 4.79 -22.47
CA ALA A 76 7.88 5.05 -22.71
C ALA A 76 7.57 6.54 -22.60
N GLN A 77 8.07 7.21 -21.56
CA GLN A 77 7.88 8.64 -21.38
C GLN A 77 8.51 9.45 -22.51
N LYS A 78 9.69 9.05 -23.02
CA LYS A 78 10.30 9.67 -24.21
C LYS A 78 9.43 9.53 -25.47
N ARG A 79 8.78 8.38 -25.65
CA ARG A 79 7.96 8.08 -26.84
C ARG A 79 6.58 8.73 -26.82
N VAL A 80 5.87 8.67 -25.68
CA VAL A 80 4.46 9.09 -25.59
C VAL A 80 4.20 10.26 -24.64
N GLY A 81 5.23 10.77 -23.96
CA GLY A 81 5.12 11.84 -22.98
C GLY A 81 4.48 11.39 -21.66
N LYS A 82 3.92 12.32 -20.89
CA LYS A 82 3.30 12.07 -19.57
C LYS A 82 1.89 11.43 -19.66
N LYS A 83 1.67 10.54 -20.62
CA LYS A 83 0.40 9.83 -20.83
C LYS A 83 0.37 8.56 -19.98
N TRP A 84 0.22 8.73 -18.67
CA TRP A 84 0.42 7.64 -17.70
C TRP A 84 -0.50 6.44 -17.90
N ILE A 85 -1.77 6.66 -18.28
CA ILE A 85 -2.71 5.58 -18.59
C ILE A 85 -2.19 4.78 -19.79
N GLN A 86 -1.76 5.48 -20.84
CA GLN A 86 -1.20 4.86 -22.04
C GLN A 86 0.09 4.10 -21.72
N ILE A 87 0.96 4.65 -20.87
CA ILE A 87 2.20 3.99 -20.43
C ILE A 87 1.88 2.69 -19.67
N SER A 88 0.98 2.77 -18.70
CA SER A 88 0.49 1.63 -17.91
C SER A 88 -0.05 0.51 -18.81
N THR A 89 -0.93 0.84 -19.75
CA THR A 89 -1.58 -0.16 -20.61
C THR A 89 -0.64 -0.74 -21.65
N ILE A 90 0.13 0.09 -22.36
CA ILE A 90 0.91 -0.35 -23.53
C ILE A 90 2.26 -0.93 -23.12
N PHE A 91 2.99 -0.27 -22.21
CA PHE A 91 4.37 -0.62 -21.89
C PHE A 91 4.49 -1.52 -20.66
N PHE A 92 3.50 -1.46 -19.75
CA PHE A 92 3.47 -2.28 -18.54
C PHE A 92 2.35 -3.34 -18.56
N HIS A 93 1.61 -3.47 -19.66
CA HIS A 93 0.54 -4.45 -19.81
C HIS A 93 -0.48 -4.45 -18.65
N SER A 94 -0.75 -3.27 -18.09
CA SER A 94 -1.61 -3.06 -16.92
C SER A 94 -1.16 -3.76 -15.63
N THR A 95 0.10 -4.24 -15.57
CA THR A 95 0.69 -4.78 -14.32
C THR A 95 1.02 -3.69 -13.31
N ARG A 96 1.29 -2.46 -13.78
CA ARG A 96 1.41 -1.25 -12.97
C ARG A 96 0.27 -0.30 -13.32
N SER A 97 -0.46 0.17 -12.32
CA SER A 97 -1.49 1.19 -12.48
C SER A 97 -0.90 2.56 -12.90
N GLU A 98 -1.73 3.41 -13.49
CA GLU A 98 -1.40 4.80 -13.81
C GLU A 98 -0.77 5.53 -12.60
N LEU A 99 -1.35 5.33 -11.40
CA LEU A 99 -0.89 5.98 -10.18
C LEU A 99 0.51 5.50 -9.79
N GLN A 100 0.79 4.19 -9.87
CA GLN A 100 2.12 3.63 -9.60
C GLN A 100 3.16 4.20 -10.58
N ILE A 101 2.83 4.25 -11.87
CA ILE A 101 3.70 4.81 -12.91
C ILE A 101 4.01 6.29 -12.65
N LYS A 102 2.97 7.09 -12.40
CA LYS A 102 3.12 8.53 -12.09
C LYS A 102 3.96 8.74 -10.82
N ASN A 103 3.68 7.97 -9.77
CA ASN A 103 4.41 8.05 -8.50
C ASN A 103 5.88 7.67 -8.67
N ARG A 104 6.17 6.61 -9.45
CA ARG A 104 7.55 6.22 -9.75
C ARG A 104 8.29 7.33 -10.47
N TRP A 105 7.72 7.88 -11.54
CA TRP A 105 8.34 8.96 -12.32
C TRP A 105 8.75 10.16 -11.45
N TYR A 106 7.91 10.54 -10.49
CA TYR A 106 8.20 11.68 -9.61
C TYR A 106 9.02 11.33 -8.36
N SER A 107 9.26 10.05 -8.09
CA SER A 107 10.01 9.58 -6.92
C SER A 107 11.48 10.00 -6.98
N ALA A 108 12.09 10.20 -5.81
CA ALA A 108 13.52 10.52 -5.71
C ALA A 108 14.40 9.42 -6.32
N ALA A 109 14.04 8.15 -6.09
CA ALA A 109 14.75 7.00 -6.63
C ALA A 109 14.82 7.01 -8.17
N PHE A 110 13.70 7.31 -8.84
CA PHE A 110 13.68 7.40 -10.31
C PHE A 110 14.45 8.63 -10.83
N ARG A 111 14.42 9.75 -10.10
CA ARG A 111 15.20 10.94 -10.47
C ARG A 111 16.71 10.72 -10.40
N SER A 112 17.17 9.76 -9.59
CA SER A 112 18.58 9.37 -9.52
C SER A 112 18.96 8.31 -10.57
N PHE A 113 17.97 7.71 -11.25
CA PHE A 113 18.19 6.75 -12.33
C PHE A 113 18.41 7.45 -13.69
N ILE A 114 17.70 8.56 -13.93
CA ILE A 114 17.83 9.40 -15.14
C ILE A 114 19.10 10.26 -15.12
#